data_AF-K2PST0-F1
#
_entry.id   AF-K2PST0-F1
#
_cell.length_a   1.000
_cell.length_b   1.000
_cell.length_c   1.000
_cell.angle_alpha   90.00
_cell.angle_beta   90.00
_cell.angle_gamma   90.00
#
_symmetry.space_group_name_H-M   'P 1'
#
loop_
_entity.id
_entity.type
_entity.pdbx_description
1 polymer ?
#
loop_
_entity_poly.entity_id
_entity_poly.type
_entity_poly.pdbx_seq_one_letter_code
_entity_poly.pdbx_strand_id
1 'polypeptide(L)'
;MKKNRIISLLGSALLLILGACQPIEDRDVLESTLSMDDVKLTATQATEGGNLIELSMDTPGVTGYWDFNVGKALTNKHEFIYPIPGAITFSYVGTLGSEFFTKTIEVQIDQLDHELPQDWYDLVGEDTSAGKTWVFDGGPEADGGQWWYMAAPDDPAGAGTPWWNAAGECCPPVDAAGKMTFDLNGGANYTYYSGPDAAPQVTSFVLDVGKQTLQINDGGNILGAEEPRGNPNGSYSIISLTEDELILYRPNNGIPDDPHGWVWVFKPE
;
A
#
# COMPACT_ATOMS: atom_id res chain seq x y z
N MET A 1 -45.18 7.62 61.76
CA MET A 1 -45.65 6.89 60.54
C MET A 1 -44.93 7.29 59.25
N LYS A 2 -44.56 8.57 58.99
CA LYS A 2 -43.84 8.98 57.76
C LYS A 2 -42.41 8.39 57.62
N LYS A 3 -41.64 8.31 58.72
CA LYS A 3 -40.23 7.85 58.71
C LYS A 3 -40.08 6.36 58.36
N ASN A 4 -40.98 5.49 58.86
CA ASN A 4 -40.94 4.05 58.57
C ASN A 4 -41.38 3.72 57.13
N ARG A 5 -42.24 4.55 56.51
CA ARG A 5 -42.59 4.40 55.09
C ARG A 5 -41.45 4.79 54.15
N ILE A 6 -40.64 5.79 54.51
CA ILE A 6 -39.46 6.21 53.75
C ILE A 6 -38.35 5.15 53.84
N ILE A 7 -38.10 4.59 55.02
CA ILE A 7 -37.11 3.52 55.22
C ILE A 7 -37.52 2.25 54.45
N SER A 8 -38.81 1.91 54.43
CA SER A 8 -39.32 0.78 53.64
C SER A 8 -39.20 1.03 52.13
N LEU A 9 -39.40 2.27 51.65
CA LEU A 9 -39.23 2.59 50.23
C LEU A 9 -37.75 2.54 49.80
N LEU A 10 -36.84 3.05 50.64
CA LEU A 10 -35.39 3.02 50.39
C LEU A 10 -34.83 1.60 50.42
N GLY A 11 -35.32 0.74 51.32
CA GLY A 11 -34.95 -0.68 51.35
C GLY A 11 -35.37 -1.42 50.08
N SER A 12 -36.59 -1.20 49.59
CA SER A 12 -37.09 -1.83 48.35
C SER A 12 -36.39 -1.29 47.10
N ALA A 13 -36.04 0.01 47.06
CA ALA A 13 -35.29 0.59 45.96
C ALA A 13 -33.86 0.03 45.89
N LEU A 14 -33.20 -0.20 47.03
CA LEU A 14 -31.84 -0.76 47.07
C LEU A 14 -31.80 -2.22 46.59
N LEU A 15 -32.85 -3.01 46.85
CA LEU A 15 -32.99 -4.38 46.35
C LEU A 15 -33.20 -4.44 44.81
N LEU A 16 -33.87 -3.46 44.22
CA LEU A 16 -34.07 -3.39 42.76
C LEU A 16 -32.79 -2.98 42.01
N ILE A 17 -31.92 -2.18 42.63
CA ILE A 17 -30.63 -1.76 42.02
C ILE A 17 -29.61 -2.91 42.02
N LEU A 18 -29.66 -3.82 43.01
CA LEU A 18 -28.76 -4.97 43.09
C LEU A 18 -29.13 -6.12 42.14
N GLY A 19 -30.37 -6.16 41.63
CA GLY A 19 -30.83 -7.17 40.66
C GLY A 19 -30.62 -6.79 39.19
N ALA A 20 -30.22 -5.56 38.89
CA ALA A 20 -30.15 -5.02 37.53
C ALA A 20 -28.74 -5.06 36.90
N CYS A 21 -27.72 -5.59 37.60
CA CYS A 21 -26.32 -5.45 37.18
C CYS A 21 -25.71 -6.65 36.46
N GLN A 22 -26.44 -7.73 36.20
CA GLN A 22 -25.98 -8.77 35.28
C GLN A 22 -27.02 -8.97 34.17
N PRO A 23 -26.71 -8.61 32.92
CA PRO A 23 -27.60 -8.92 31.81
C PRO A 23 -27.80 -10.44 31.76
N ILE A 24 -29.05 -10.89 31.86
CA ILE A 24 -29.46 -12.23 31.43
C ILE A 24 -29.45 -12.18 29.90
N GLU A 25 -28.25 -12.34 29.36
CA GLU A 25 -28.02 -12.48 27.93
C GLU A 25 -27.29 -13.81 27.72
N ASP A 26 -27.95 -14.75 27.05
CA ASP A 26 -27.23 -15.84 26.39
C ASP A 26 -26.43 -15.20 25.25
N ARG A 27 -25.12 -15.11 25.45
CA ARG A 27 -24.20 -14.57 24.45
C ARG A 27 -23.70 -15.71 23.60
N ASP A 28 -24.10 -15.70 22.34
CA ASP A 28 -23.46 -16.53 21.33
C ASP A 28 -22.02 -16.04 21.15
N VAL A 29 -21.05 -16.91 21.45
CA VAL A 29 -19.63 -16.66 21.21
C VAL A 29 -19.24 -17.41 19.95
N LEU A 30 -18.55 -16.71 19.04
CA LEU A 30 -17.95 -17.33 17.86
C LEU A 30 -16.72 -18.14 18.30
N GLU A 31 -16.93 -19.41 18.61
CA GLU A 31 -15.87 -20.35 18.94
C GLU A 31 -15.39 -21.08 17.67
N SER A 32 -14.08 -21.30 17.56
CA SER A 32 -13.50 -22.13 16.51
C SER A 32 -13.36 -23.57 17.01
N THR A 33 -13.72 -24.53 16.16
CA THR A 33 -13.37 -25.94 16.38
C THR A 33 -12.01 -26.30 15.78
N LEU A 34 -11.41 -25.39 15.02
CA LEU A 34 -10.11 -25.53 14.38
C LEU A 34 -9.04 -24.77 15.16
N SER A 35 -7.86 -25.37 15.27
CA SER A 35 -6.65 -24.72 15.77
C SER A 35 -5.77 -24.19 14.63
N MET A 36 -4.77 -23.37 14.96
CA MET A 36 -3.80 -22.87 13.97
C MET A 36 -3.01 -24.00 13.28
N ASP A 37 -2.81 -25.13 13.97
CA ASP A 37 -2.12 -26.30 13.44
C ASP A 37 -2.95 -27.01 12.35
N ASP A 38 -4.28 -26.87 12.39
CA ASP A 38 -5.19 -27.43 11.40
C ASP A 38 -5.24 -26.61 10.10
N VAL A 39 -4.74 -25.37 10.13
CA VAL A 39 -4.67 -24.49 8.96
C VAL A 39 -3.58 -24.99 8.01
N LYS A 40 -3.94 -25.32 6.77
CA LYS A 40 -3.01 -25.83 5.76
C LYS A 40 -2.89 -24.80 4.65
N LEU A 41 -1.66 -24.37 4.44
CA LEU A 41 -1.27 -23.51 3.33
C LEU A 41 -0.44 -24.34 2.37
N THR A 42 -0.65 -24.15 1.07
CA THR A 42 0.18 -24.71 0.02
C THR A 42 0.64 -23.61 -0.93
N ALA A 43 1.83 -23.79 -1.47
CA ALA A 43 2.37 -22.99 -2.55
C ALA A 43 2.90 -23.95 -3.61
N THR A 44 2.55 -23.72 -4.86
CA THR A 44 3.10 -24.45 -6.01
C THR A 44 3.70 -23.47 -6.99
N GLN A 45 4.72 -23.92 -7.71
CA GLN A 45 5.32 -23.18 -8.81
C GLN A 45 5.05 -23.96 -10.09
N ALA A 46 4.81 -23.26 -11.20
CA ALA A 46 4.64 -23.90 -12.52
C ALA A 46 5.89 -24.71 -12.92
N THR A 47 7.05 -24.23 -12.50
CA THR A 47 8.39 -24.79 -12.68
C THR A 47 9.12 -24.69 -11.34
N GLU A 48 9.92 -25.69 -10.97
CA GLU A 48 10.69 -25.66 -9.72
C GLU A 48 11.63 -24.44 -9.71
N GLY A 49 11.53 -23.59 -8.69
CA GLY A 49 12.28 -22.34 -8.59
C GLY A 49 11.81 -21.22 -9.52
N GLY A 50 10.74 -21.41 -10.28
CA GLY A 50 10.14 -20.41 -11.18
C GLY A 50 9.27 -19.38 -10.46
N ASN A 51 8.90 -18.32 -11.16
CA ASN A 51 8.20 -17.17 -10.57
C ASN A 51 6.69 -17.14 -10.78
N LEU A 52 6.12 -18.08 -11.54
CA LEU A 52 4.67 -18.28 -11.58
C LEU A 52 4.25 -19.16 -10.39
N ILE A 53 3.56 -18.54 -9.42
CA ILE A 53 3.24 -19.12 -8.12
C ILE A 53 1.73 -19.19 -7.95
N GLU A 54 1.25 -20.30 -7.40
CA GLU A 54 -0.11 -20.44 -6.91
C GLU A 54 -0.09 -20.67 -5.39
N LEU A 55 -0.73 -19.76 -4.65
CA LEU A 55 -0.94 -19.87 -3.21
C LEU A 55 -2.35 -20.37 -2.92
N SER A 56 -2.49 -21.31 -1.99
CA SER A 56 -3.79 -21.88 -1.61
C SER A 56 -3.93 -22.11 -0.10
N MET A 57 -5.05 -21.66 0.45
CA MET A 57 -5.52 -21.99 1.79
C MET A 57 -6.49 -23.16 1.66
N ASP A 58 -6.07 -24.34 2.13
CA ASP A 58 -6.73 -25.61 1.84
C ASP A 58 -7.65 -26.10 2.98
N THR A 59 -7.69 -25.38 4.10
CA THR A 59 -8.52 -25.75 5.27
C THR A 59 -9.97 -25.29 5.09
N PRO A 60 -10.94 -26.21 5.01
CA PRO A 60 -12.35 -25.84 4.87
C PRO A 60 -12.85 -25.00 6.04
N GLY A 61 -13.66 -23.99 5.75
CA GLY A 61 -14.26 -23.13 6.78
C GLY A 61 -13.37 -22.01 7.31
N VAL A 62 -12.10 -21.94 6.88
CA VAL A 62 -11.23 -20.79 7.11
C VAL A 62 -11.40 -19.79 5.98
N THR A 63 -11.47 -18.51 6.30
CA THR A 63 -11.53 -17.41 5.33
C THR A 63 -10.55 -16.32 5.74
N GLY A 64 -10.11 -15.53 4.77
CA GLY A 64 -9.02 -14.60 4.96
C GLY A 64 -8.52 -14.01 3.65
N TYR A 65 -7.26 -13.58 3.66
CA TYR A 65 -6.58 -13.06 2.49
C TYR A 65 -5.09 -13.42 2.51
N TRP A 66 -4.52 -13.47 1.31
CA TRP A 66 -3.07 -13.54 1.11
C TRP A 66 -2.48 -12.14 1.14
N ASP A 67 -1.37 -11.99 1.85
CA ASP A 67 -0.43 -10.89 1.77
C ASP A 67 0.88 -11.44 1.21
N PHE A 68 1.23 -11.03 0.01
CA PHE A 68 2.40 -11.52 -0.72
C PHE A 68 3.48 -10.42 -0.87
N ASN A 69 3.53 -9.49 0.08
CA ASN A 69 4.48 -8.38 0.22
C ASN A 69 4.32 -7.27 -0.83
N VAL A 70 4.12 -7.64 -2.10
CA VAL A 70 3.89 -6.71 -3.22
C VAL A 70 2.40 -6.60 -3.57
N GLY A 71 1.52 -7.06 -2.69
CA GLY A 71 0.08 -7.00 -2.90
C GLY A 71 -0.71 -7.90 -1.97
N LYS A 72 -2.04 -7.84 -2.13
CA LYS A 72 -3.00 -8.65 -1.37
C LYS A 72 -4.02 -9.30 -2.29
N ALA A 73 -4.38 -10.53 -1.97
CA ALA A 73 -5.44 -11.25 -2.67
C ALA A 73 -6.52 -11.71 -1.67
N LEU A 74 -7.72 -11.16 -1.82
CA LEU A 74 -8.88 -11.42 -0.95
C LEU A 74 -9.60 -12.72 -1.36
N THR A 75 -8.84 -13.81 -1.44
CA THR A 75 -9.28 -15.13 -1.90
C THR A 75 -8.47 -16.21 -1.19
N ASN A 76 -9.03 -17.41 -1.09
CA ASN A 76 -8.31 -18.57 -0.56
C ASN A 76 -7.22 -19.06 -1.52
N LYS A 77 -7.43 -18.86 -2.83
CA LYS A 77 -6.54 -19.34 -3.89
C LYS A 77 -6.17 -18.20 -4.85
N HIS A 78 -4.88 -18.02 -5.11
CA HIS A 78 -4.37 -16.96 -5.97
C HIS A 78 -3.15 -17.42 -6.78
N GLU A 79 -3.21 -17.27 -8.09
CA GLU A 79 -2.10 -17.51 -9.02
C GLU A 79 -1.58 -16.15 -9.55
N PHE A 80 -0.26 -15.95 -9.55
CA PHE A 80 0.37 -14.71 -9.98
C PHE A 80 1.84 -14.93 -10.39
N ILE A 81 2.36 -13.99 -11.19
CA ILE A 81 3.78 -13.94 -11.55
C ILE A 81 4.48 -13.02 -10.54
N TYR A 82 5.42 -13.57 -9.77
CA TYR A 82 6.15 -12.81 -8.75
C TYR A 82 7.40 -12.14 -9.32
N PRO A 83 7.69 -10.88 -8.95
CA PRO A 83 8.74 -10.12 -9.63
C PRO A 83 10.13 -10.22 -8.97
N ILE A 84 10.23 -10.74 -7.74
CA ILE A 84 11.47 -10.70 -6.94
C ILE A 84 12.04 -12.12 -6.76
N PRO A 85 13.28 -12.39 -7.22
CA PRO A 85 14.00 -13.62 -6.90
C PRO A 85 14.41 -13.69 -5.41
N GLY A 86 14.59 -14.91 -4.90
CA GLY A 86 15.09 -15.18 -3.55
C GLY A 86 14.16 -16.06 -2.71
N ALA A 87 14.46 -16.14 -1.41
CA ALA A 87 13.62 -16.82 -0.42
C ALA A 87 12.53 -15.84 0.05
N ILE A 88 11.29 -16.08 -0.38
CA ILE A 88 10.18 -15.17 -0.15
C ILE A 88 9.21 -15.77 0.85
N THR A 89 8.85 -14.99 1.87
CA THR A 89 7.79 -15.35 2.81
C THR A 89 6.47 -14.74 2.37
N PHE A 90 5.47 -15.59 2.17
CA PHE A 90 4.09 -15.17 1.96
C PHE A 90 3.26 -15.43 3.20
N SER A 91 2.30 -14.55 3.49
CA SER A 91 1.46 -14.62 4.67
C SER A 91 -0.01 -14.81 4.29
N TYR A 92 -0.72 -15.65 5.03
CA TYR A 92 -2.16 -15.72 5.01
C TYR A 92 -2.71 -15.19 6.33
N VAL A 93 -3.57 -14.18 6.25
CA VAL A 93 -4.26 -13.60 7.40
C VAL A 93 -5.71 -14.03 7.35
N GLY A 94 -6.14 -14.80 8.35
CA GLY A 94 -7.50 -15.33 8.42
C GLY A 94 -8.10 -15.22 9.81
N THR A 95 -9.28 -15.81 9.98
CA THR A 95 -9.96 -15.88 11.27
C THR A 95 -10.21 -17.33 11.72
N LEU A 96 -10.12 -17.56 13.02
CA LEU A 96 -10.55 -18.77 13.70
C LEU A 96 -11.51 -18.34 14.82
N GLY A 97 -12.82 -18.48 14.56
CA GLY A 97 -13.84 -17.96 15.47
C GLY A 97 -13.79 -16.43 15.50
N SER A 98 -13.61 -15.84 16.70
CA SER A 98 -13.48 -14.39 16.89
C SER A 98 -12.06 -13.84 16.78
N GLU A 99 -11.04 -14.69 16.64
CA GLU A 99 -9.63 -14.28 16.63
C GLU A 99 -9.04 -14.28 15.22
N PHE A 100 -8.19 -13.29 14.93
CA PHE A 100 -7.35 -13.28 13.73
C PHE A 100 -6.09 -14.10 13.95
N PHE A 101 -5.63 -14.75 12.89
CA PHE A 101 -4.32 -15.39 12.86
C PHE A 101 -3.55 -15.00 11.60
N THR A 102 -2.23 -15.12 11.68
CA THR A 102 -1.33 -15.05 10.53
C THR A 102 -0.54 -16.34 10.47
N LYS A 103 -0.52 -16.99 9.30
CA LYS A 103 0.30 -18.16 9.02
C LYS A 103 1.13 -17.91 7.77
N THR A 104 2.37 -18.35 7.75
CA THR A 104 3.30 -18.07 6.66
C THR A 104 3.69 -19.33 5.90
N ILE A 105 4.13 -19.14 4.66
CA ILE A 105 4.78 -20.14 3.82
C ILE A 105 5.97 -19.48 3.12
N GLU A 106 7.09 -20.21 3.03
CA GLU A 106 8.28 -19.74 2.33
C GLU A 106 8.37 -20.42 0.96
N VAL A 107 8.72 -19.66 -0.07
CA VAL A 107 8.91 -20.13 -1.45
C VAL A 107 10.24 -19.60 -1.95
N GLN A 108 11.06 -20.50 -2.50
CA GLN A 108 12.32 -20.14 -3.14
C GLN A 108 12.09 -19.88 -4.62
N ILE A 109 12.52 -18.71 -5.10
CA ILE A 109 12.44 -18.30 -6.50
C ILE A 109 13.86 -18.09 -7.00
N ASP A 110 14.34 -18.97 -7.86
CA ASP A 110 15.70 -18.95 -8.40
C ASP A 110 15.77 -18.24 -9.75
N GLN A 111 14.66 -18.20 -10.50
CA GLN A 111 14.60 -17.61 -11.83
C GLN A 111 13.23 -16.96 -12.13
N LEU A 112 13.26 -15.90 -12.95
CA LEU A 112 12.07 -15.29 -13.54
C LEU A 112 11.83 -15.91 -14.92
N ASP A 113 11.24 -17.10 -14.95
CA ASP A 113 11.01 -17.86 -16.19
C ASP A 113 9.67 -17.57 -16.87
N HIS A 114 8.80 -16.82 -16.19
CA HIS A 114 7.62 -16.18 -16.75
C HIS A 114 7.83 -14.66 -16.78
N GLU A 115 7.58 -14.06 -17.94
CA GLU A 115 7.72 -12.61 -18.14
C GLU A 115 6.84 -11.82 -17.17
N LEU A 116 7.40 -10.76 -16.60
CA LEU A 116 6.64 -9.85 -15.76
C LEU A 116 5.70 -8.99 -16.64
N PRO A 117 4.59 -8.47 -16.08
CA PRO A 117 3.87 -7.38 -16.72
C PRO A 117 4.82 -6.23 -17.08
N GLN A 118 4.64 -5.63 -18.26
CA GLN A 118 5.53 -4.61 -18.81
C GLN A 118 5.77 -3.44 -17.84
N ASP A 119 4.74 -3.04 -17.07
CA ASP A 119 4.82 -2.00 -16.04
C ASP A 119 5.98 -2.22 -15.05
N TRP A 120 6.34 -3.47 -14.72
CA TRP A 120 7.50 -3.75 -13.87
C TRP A 120 8.80 -3.36 -14.56
N TYR A 121 9.01 -3.79 -15.80
CA TYR A 121 10.20 -3.42 -16.58
C TYR A 121 10.26 -1.92 -16.88
N ASP A 122 9.10 -1.30 -17.09
CA ASP A 122 9.01 0.14 -17.26
C ASP A 122 9.45 0.86 -15.98
N LEU A 123 9.01 0.41 -14.80
CA LEU A 123 9.36 1.05 -13.52
C LEU A 123 10.80 0.80 -13.06
N VAL A 124 11.29 -0.45 -13.16
CA VAL A 124 12.58 -0.88 -12.58
C VAL A 124 13.65 -1.21 -13.62
N GLY A 125 13.33 -1.17 -14.92
CA GLY A 125 14.23 -1.57 -16.00
C GLY A 125 14.29 -3.09 -16.24
N GLU A 126 14.93 -3.47 -17.35
CA GLU A 126 15.15 -4.87 -17.75
C GLU A 126 16.07 -5.62 -16.77
N ASP A 127 17.13 -4.96 -16.32
CA ASP A 127 17.94 -5.45 -15.18
C ASP A 127 17.25 -5.04 -13.88
N THR A 128 16.22 -5.81 -13.51
CA THR A 128 15.38 -5.54 -12.35
C THR A 128 16.18 -5.45 -11.04
N SER A 129 17.36 -6.08 -10.97
CA SER A 129 18.24 -6.05 -9.80
C SER A 129 19.06 -4.77 -9.71
N ALA A 130 19.47 -4.20 -10.84
CA ALA A 130 20.13 -2.89 -10.89
C ALA A 130 19.11 -1.76 -10.68
N GLY A 131 17.88 -1.97 -11.14
CA GLY A 131 16.81 -0.98 -11.02
C GLY A 131 16.89 0.14 -12.04
N LYS A 132 15.98 1.09 -11.91
CA LYS A 132 15.91 2.30 -12.72
C LYS A 132 15.79 3.53 -11.83
N THR A 133 16.52 4.57 -12.19
CA THR A 133 16.50 5.87 -11.52
C THR A 133 15.66 6.86 -12.33
N TRP A 134 14.81 7.59 -11.62
CA TRP A 134 13.87 8.57 -12.14
C TRP A 134 14.20 9.96 -11.58
N VAL A 135 14.16 10.95 -12.46
CA VAL A 135 14.29 12.38 -12.17
C VAL A 135 13.10 13.12 -12.78
N PHE A 136 12.83 14.35 -12.33
CA PHE A 136 11.79 15.16 -12.98
C PHE A 136 12.08 15.35 -14.46
N ASP A 137 11.04 15.35 -15.29
CA ASP A 137 11.17 15.70 -16.70
C ASP A 137 11.23 17.22 -16.93
N GLY A 138 12.18 17.85 -16.24
CA GLY A 138 12.42 19.28 -16.27
C GLY A 138 13.23 19.72 -15.05
N GLY A 139 13.39 21.04 -14.89
CA GLY A 139 14.06 21.60 -13.73
C GLY A 139 15.60 21.50 -13.76
N PRO A 140 16.26 21.77 -12.61
CA PRO A 140 15.66 22.07 -11.30
C PRO A 140 15.08 23.48 -11.17
N GLU A 141 15.35 24.37 -12.13
CA GLU A 141 14.81 25.73 -12.19
C GLU A 141 13.56 25.80 -13.08
N ALA A 142 12.80 26.89 -12.97
CA ALA A 142 11.66 27.10 -13.85
C ALA A 142 12.09 27.18 -15.33
N ASP A 143 11.48 26.35 -16.17
CA ASP A 143 11.90 26.11 -17.56
C ASP A 143 10.75 26.20 -18.57
N GLY A 144 9.54 26.53 -18.14
CA GLY A 144 8.33 26.54 -18.95
C GLY A 144 7.76 25.16 -19.29
N GLY A 145 8.42 24.08 -18.86
CA GLY A 145 7.94 22.70 -18.99
C GLY A 145 6.79 22.40 -18.03
N GLN A 146 6.07 21.30 -18.25
CA GLN A 146 4.93 20.89 -17.43
C GLN A 146 5.26 19.56 -16.73
N TRP A 147 6.03 19.63 -15.65
CA TRP A 147 6.56 18.43 -14.97
C TRP A 147 6.21 18.33 -13.48
N TRP A 148 5.76 19.43 -12.89
CA TRP A 148 5.19 19.44 -11.54
C TRP A 148 4.16 20.56 -11.43
N TYR A 149 2.89 20.18 -11.34
CA TYR A 149 1.78 21.10 -11.54
C TYR A 149 0.51 20.64 -10.84
N MET A 150 -0.44 21.58 -10.71
CA MET A 150 -1.73 21.33 -10.09
C MET A 150 -2.77 21.01 -11.16
N ALA A 151 -3.60 19.99 -10.88
CA ALA A 151 -4.67 19.50 -11.73
C ALA A 151 -6.00 19.50 -10.96
N ALA A 152 -7.10 19.22 -11.68
CA ALA A 152 -8.41 19.08 -11.06
C ALA A 152 -8.36 18.01 -9.95
N PRO A 153 -8.98 18.24 -8.78
CA PRO A 153 -9.01 17.24 -7.71
C PRO A 153 -9.91 16.05 -8.05
N ASP A 154 -9.69 14.92 -7.37
CA ASP A 154 -10.55 13.72 -7.35
C ASP A 154 -10.82 13.03 -8.71
N ASP A 155 -10.20 13.47 -9.80
CA ASP A 155 -10.33 12.82 -11.12
C ASP A 155 -8.97 12.66 -11.83
N PRO A 156 -8.39 11.44 -11.87
CA PRO A 156 -7.18 11.15 -12.62
C PRO A 156 -7.28 11.51 -14.11
N ALA A 157 -8.47 11.50 -14.72
CA ALA A 157 -8.65 11.92 -16.10
C ALA A 157 -8.36 13.42 -16.32
N GLY A 158 -8.43 14.22 -15.24
CA GLY A 158 -8.06 15.63 -15.22
C GLY A 158 -6.56 15.90 -15.13
N ALA A 159 -5.71 14.87 -14.97
CA ALA A 159 -4.26 15.03 -14.81
C ALA A 159 -3.58 15.69 -16.03
N GLY A 160 -4.16 15.56 -17.23
CA GLY A 160 -3.65 16.20 -18.44
C GLY A 160 -3.98 17.69 -18.58
N THR A 161 -4.83 18.25 -17.70
CA THR A 161 -5.27 19.65 -17.78
C THR A 161 -4.77 20.43 -16.56
N PRO A 162 -3.59 21.08 -16.64
CA PRO A 162 -3.06 21.86 -15.54
C PRO A 162 -3.95 23.08 -15.31
N TRP A 163 -4.26 23.40 -14.05
CA TRP A 163 -4.83 24.70 -13.70
C TRP A 163 -3.77 25.67 -13.18
N TRP A 164 -2.61 25.16 -12.73
CA TRP A 164 -1.41 25.95 -12.48
C TRP A 164 -0.13 25.15 -12.73
N ASN A 165 0.73 25.63 -13.65
CA ASN A 165 2.02 25.02 -13.97
C ASN A 165 3.13 25.54 -13.02
N ALA A 166 3.10 25.08 -11.78
CA ALA A 166 3.94 25.63 -10.71
C ALA A 166 5.44 25.60 -11.03
N ALA A 167 5.97 24.44 -11.41
CA ALA A 167 7.40 24.30 -11.66
C ALA A 167 7.86 24.95 -12.97
N GLY A 168 7.05 24.91 -14.03
CA GLY A 168 7.37 25.61 -15.27
C GLY A 168 7.37 27.13 -15.15
N GLU A 169 6.60 27.71 -14.22
CA GLU A 169 6.41 29.16 -14.13
C GLU A 169 7.32 29.86 -13.12
N CYS A 170 7.44 29.37 -11.88
CA CYS A 170 8.13 30.12 -10.83
C CYS A 170 8.66 29.29 -9.67
N CYS A 171 8.05 28.12 -9.46
CA CYS A 171 8.00 27.51 -8.16
C CYS A 171 8.29 26.00 -8.23
N PRO A 172 9.42 25.57 -8.83
CA PRO A 172 9.92 24.20 -8.65
C PRO A 172 9.94 23.77 -7.18
N PRO A 173 9.70 22.49 -6.87
CA PRO A 173 9.85 21.99 -5.51
C PRO A 173 11.31 22.01 -5.07
N VAL A 174 11.55 22.05 -3.75
CA VAL A 174 12.91 22.20 -3.19
C VAL A 174 13.86 21.04 -3.53
N ASP A 175 13.30 19.88 -3.81
CA ASP A 175 14.00 18.65 -4.17
C ASP A 175 13.93 18.37 -5.68
N ALA A 176 13.68 19.38 -6.52
CA ALA A 176 13.63 19.23 -7.97
C ALA A 176 14.91 18.66 -8.60
N ALA A 177 16.06 18.84 -7.94
CA ALA A 177 17.35 18.27 -8.36
C ALA A 177 17.62 16.85 -7.78
N GLY A 178 16.66 16.29 -7.06
CA GLY A 178 16.74 14.97 -6.48
C GLY A 178 16.44 13.85 -7.47
N LYS A 179 16.43 12.62 -6.96
CA LYS A 179 16.18 11.41 -7.76
C LYS A 179 15.58 10.27 -6.94
N MET A 180 14.98 9.32 -7.64
CA MET A 180 14.32 8.16 -7.05
C MET A 180 14.73 6.89 -7.79
N THR A 181 15.17 5.86 -7.08
CA THR A 181 15.52 4.56 -7.67
C THR A 181 14.56 3.48 -7.20
N PHE A 182 14.06 2.68 -8.14
CA PHE A 182 13.27 1.47 -7.87
C PHE A 182 14.05 0.26 -8.37
N ASP A 183 14.20 -0.76 -7.51
CA ASP A 183 14.86 -2.01 -7.86
C ASP A 183 14.20 -3.21 -7.15
N LEU A 184 14.49 -4.41 -7.68
CA LEU A 184 14.00 -5.70 -7.20
C LEU A 184 15.11 -6.57 -6.61
N ASN A 185 16.17 -5.96 -6.08
CA ASN A 185 17.31 -6.69 -5.53
C ASN A 185 16.98 -7.26 -4.14
N GLY A 186 16.45 -8.49 -4.13
CA GLY A 186 16.04 -9.20 -2.90
C GLY A 186 14.80 -8.63 -2.20
N GLY A 187 14.17 -7.60 -2.78
CA GLY A 187 12.97 -6.94 -2.28
C GLY A 187 12.53 -5.83 -3.22
N ALA A 188 11.31 -5.32 -3.08
CA ALA A 188 10.85 -4.13 -3.81
C ALA A 188 11.41 -2.88 -3.14
N ASN A 189 12.65 -2.50 -3.50
CA ASN A 189 13.39 -1.44 -2.85
C ASN A 189 13.13 -0.09 -3.49
N TYR A 190 12.98 0.93 -2.66
CA TYR A 190 12.83 2.32 -3.08
C TYR A 190 13.88 3.18 -2.40
N THR A 191 14.66 3.90 -3.19
CA THR A 191 15.69 4.82 -2.67
C THR A 191 15.43 6.24 -3.17
N TYR A 192 15.23 7.18 -2.25
CA TYR A 192 15.02 8.59 -2.53
C TYR A 192 16.23 9.44 -2.14
N TYR A 193 16.57 10.41 -2.99
CA TYR A 193 17.55 11.45 -2.71
C TYR A 193 16.89 12.81 -2.93
N SER A 194 16.88 13.67 -1.90
CA SER A 194 16.30 15.02 -2.01
C SER A 194 17.13 16.00 -2.83
N GLY A 195 18.31 15.59 -3.29
CA GLY A 195 19.22 16.37 -4.10
C GLY A 195 20.50 15.59 -4.43
N PRO A 196 21.39 16.14 -5.26
CA PRO A 196 22.56 15.42 -5.79
C PRO A 196 23.53 14.93 -4.70
N ASP A 197 23.67 15.70 -3.62
CA ASP A 197 24.57 15.40 -2.48
C ASP A 197 23.81 14.91 -1.24
N ALA A 198 22.50 14.64 -1.36
CA ALA A 198 21.67 14.22 -0.23
C ALA A 198 22.00 12.77 0.19
N ALA A 199 21.81 12.48 1.48
CA ALA A 199 21.85 11.10 1.95
C ALA A 199 20.62 10.32 1.44
N PRO A 200 20.78 9.03 1.08
CA PRO A 200 19.65 8.21 0.63
C PRO A 200 18.66 7.98 1.76
N GLN A 201 17.37 8.04 1.43
CA GLN A 201 16.28 7.53 2.23
C GLN A 201 15.77 6.25 1.58
N VAL A 202 15.88 5.12 2.28
CA VAL A 202 15.53 3.80 1.74
C VAL A 202 14.26 3.31 2.41
N THR A 203 13.30 2.85 1.61
CA THR A 203 12.11 2.12 2.03
C THR A 203 11.75 1.11 0.92
N SER A 204 10.49 0.69 0.86
CA SER A 204 9.96 -0.23 -0.14
C SER A 204 8.81 0.40 -0.92
N PHE A 205 8.43 -0.26 -2.01
CA PHE A 205 7.29 0.13 -2.81
C PHE A 205 6.38 -1.06 -3.13
N VAL A 206 5.15 -0.75 -3.54
CA VAL A 206 4.20 -1.72 -4.10
C VAL A 206 3.63 -1.15 -5.39
N LEU A 207 3.80 -1.91 -6.49
CA LEU A 207 3.20 -1.62 -7.79
C LEU A 207 1.98 -2.53 -7.99
N ASP A 208 0.79 -1.93 -8.06
CA ASP A 208 -0.44 -2.63 -8.44
C ASP A 208 -0.78 -2.30 -9.90
N VAL A 209 -0.33 -3.17 -10.79
CA VAL A 209 -0.54 -3.04 -12.25
C VAL A 209 -2.03 -3.04 -12.61
N GLY A 210 -2.83 -3.85 -11.92
CA GLY A 210 -4.27 -3.97 -12.19
C GLY A 210 -5.06 -2.71 -11.81
N LYS A 211 -4.63 -2.02 -10.75
CA LYS A 211 -5.25 -0.75 -10.32
C LYS A 211 -4.53 0.50 -10.83
N GLN A 212 -3.39 0.34 -11.50
CA GLN A 212 -2.54 1.45 -11.93
C GLN A 212 -2.19 2.36 -10.74
N THR A 213 -1.66 1.77 -9.66
CA THR A 213 -1.23 2.52 -8.47
C THR A 213 0.18 2.15 -8.05
N LEU A 214 0.94 3.17 -7.65
CA LEU A 214 2.25 3.05 -7.03
C LEU A 214 2.17 3.51 -5.59
N GLN A 215 2.58 2.65 -4.66
CA GLN A 215 2.60 2.92 -3.24
C GLN A 215 4.06 2.96 -2.75
N ILE A 216 4.44 4.02 -2.06
CA ILE A 216 5.71 4.10 -1.32
C ILE A 216 5.41 3.83 0.15
N ASN A 217 6.07 2.83 0.74
CA ASN A 217 5.79 2.38 2.10
C ASN A 217 6.50 3.24 3.16
N ASP A 218 6.19 2.98 4.44
CA ASP A 218 6.83 3.58 5.63
C ASP A 218 6.93 5.11 5.65
N GLY A 219 5.99 5.79 4.98
CA GLY A 219 5.97 7.25 4.87
C GLY A 219 7.07 7.81 3.98
N GLY A 220 7.65 6.99 3.09
CA GLY A 220 8.59 7.44 2.07
C GLY A 220 7.97 8.47 1.14
N ASN A 221 8.78 9.45 0.76
CA ASN A 221 8.36 10.57 -0.06
C ASN A 221 8.81 10.39 -1.51
N ILE A 222 8.09 10.99 -2.46
CA ILE A 222 8.58 11.18 -3.84
C ILE A 222 9.11 12.61 -4.00
N LEU A 223 9.81 12.87 -5.10
CA LEU A 223 10.23 14.24 -5.43
C LEU A 223 9.01 15.17 -5.52
N GLY A 224 9.11 16.37 -4.97
CA GLY A 224 8.05 17.38 -4.99
C GLY A 224 6.81 17.04 -4.17
N ALA A 225 6.88 16.06 -3.28
CA ALA A 225 5.82 15.76 -2.31
C ALA A 225 6.14 16.38 -0.92
N GLU A 226 6.63 17.62 -0.90
CA GLU A 226 6.85 18.43 0.30
C GLU A 226 5.52 18.85 0.98
N GLU A 227 5.50 19.02 2.31
CA GLU A 227 4.35 19.59 3.03
C GLU A 227 3.99 21.00 2.50
N PRO A 228 2.70 21.35 2.33
CA PRO A 228 1.47 20.58 2.60
C PRO A 228 1.03 19.66 1.43
N ARG A 229 1.84 19.56 0.38
CA ARG A 229 1.58 18.85 -0.87
C ARG A 229 1.99 17.38 -0.81
N GLY A 230 2.61 16.96 0.30
CA GLY A 230 3.04 15.60 0.55
C GLY A 230 1.90 14.61 0.72
N ASN A 231 2.15 13.37 0.34
CA ASN A 231 1.17 12.29 0.38
C ASN A 231 1.46 11.40 1.59
N PRO A 232 0.86 11.65 2.77
CA PRO A 232 1.16 10.87 3.97
C PRO A 232 0.82 9.38 3.80
N ASN A 233 -0.09 9.05 2.88
CA ASN A 233 -0.44 7.68 2.56
C ASN A 233 0.52 7.05 1.54
N GLY A 234 1.43 7.80 0.91
CA GLY A 234 2.40 7.29 -0.08
C GLY A 234 1.80 6.70 -1.37
N SER A 235 0.49 6.83 -1.59
CA SER A 235 -0.25 6.16 -2.67
C SER A 235 -0.56 7.09 -3.84
N TYR A 236 -0.07 6.75 -5.03
CA TYR A 236 -0.23 7.54 -6.25
C TYR A 236 -0.96 6.73 -7.32
N SER A 237 -1.82 7.41 -8.08
CA SER A 237 -2.36 6.86 -9.33
C SER A 237 -1.33 7.03 -10.43
N ILE A 238 -1.13 5.99 -11.23
CA ILE A 238 -0.29 6.01 -12.41
C ILE A 238 -1.16 6.50 -13.58
N ILE A 239 -0.78 7.62 -14.18
CA ILE A 239 -1.42 8.16 -15.38
C ILE A 239 -0.73 7.58 -16.63
N SER A 240 0.59 7.45 -16.56
CA SER A 240 1.43 6.85 -17.60
C SER A 240 2.63 6.19 -16.93
N LEU A 241 2.99 5.01 -17.42
CA LEU A 241 4.21 4.29 -17.06
C LEU A 241 4.69 3.59 -18.32
N THR A 242 5.84 4.02 -18.81
CA THR A 242 6.54 3.46 -19.97
C THR A 242 8.03 3.43 -19.67
N GLU A 243 8.84 2.89 -20.59
CA GLU A 243 10.29 2.86 -20.42
C GLU A 243 10.90 4.26 -20.16
N ASP A 244 10.34 5.30 -20.77
CA ASP A 244 10.86 6.67 -20.80
C ASP A 244 10.05 7.69 -19.98
N GLU A 245 8.89 7.30 -19.43
CA GLU A 245 7.96 8.23 -18.80
C GLU A 245 7.26 7.59 -17.61
N LEU A 246 7.22 8.32 -16.49
CA LEU A 246 6.42 8.01 -15.31
C LEU A 246 5.62 9.25 -14.91
N ILE A 247 4.30 9.19 -15.05
CA ILE A 247 3.38 10.25 -14.64
C ILE A 247 2.56 9.76 -13.45
N LEU A 248 2.74 10.42 -12.31
CA LEU A 248 2.00 10.15 -11.08
C LEU A 248 0.98 11.24 -10.82
N TYR A 249 -0.16 10.85 -10.29
CA TYR A 249 -1.24 11.74 -9.87
C TYR A 249 -1.67 11.47 -8.44
N ARG A 250 -1.93 12.55 -7.71
CA ARG A 250 -2.55 12.52 -6.39
C ARG A 250 -3.84 13.34 -6.46
N PRO A 251 -5.01 12.76 -6.10
CA PRO A 251 -6.29 13.44 -6.25
C PRO A 251 -6.53 14.60 -5.31
N ASN A 252 -5.90 14.60 -4.15
CA ASN A 252 -6.15 15.60 -3.12
C ASN A 252 -4.88 15.87 -2.32
N ASN A 253 -4.46 17.14 -2.28
CA ASN A 253 -3.32 17.63 -1.51
C ASN A 253 -3.49 17.46 0.02
N GLY A 254 -4.67 17.12 0.52
CA GLY A 254 -4.96 16.95 1.95
C GLY A 254 -5.42 18.25 2.63
N ILE A 255 -5.67 19.32 1.87
CA ILE A 255 -6.17 20.60 2.38
C ILE A 255 -7.70 20.60 2.28
N PRO A 256 -8.45 20.51 3.41
CA PRO A 256 -9.90 20.31 3.37
C PRO A 256 -10.69 21.42 2.67
N ASP A 257 -10.23 22.67 2.78
CA ASP A 257 -10.91 23.85 2.26
C ASP A 257 -10.43 24.27 0.87
N ASP A 258 -9.41 23.61 0.32
CA ASP A 258 -8.80 23.94 -0.97
C ASP A 258 -8.20 22.67 -1.63
N PRO A 259 -9.04 21.69 -1.98
CA PRO A 259 -8.59 20.41 -2.50
C PRO A 259 -8.07 20.58 -3.92
N HIS A 260 -6.83 20.16 -4.13
CA HIS A 260 -6.23 20.17 -5.45
C HIS A 260 -5.56 18.86 -5.77
N GLY A 261 -5.69 18.44 -7.03
CA GLY A 261 -4.90 17.37 -7.59
C GLY A 261 -3.48 17.85 -7.88
N TRP A 262 -2.51 16.96 -7.77
CA TRP A 262 -1.12 17.22 -8.14
C TRP A 262 -0.63 16.15 -9.10
N VAL A 263 0.20 16.58 -10.05
CA VAL A 263 0.82 15.71 -11.04
C VAL A 263 2.34 15.90 -11.00
N TRP A 264 3.03 14.77 -11.11
CA TRP A 264 4.47 14.67 -11.24
C TRP A 264 4.80 13.93 -12.52
N VAL A 265 5.70 14.49 -13.33
CA VAL A 265 6.19 13.88 -14.57
C VAL A 265 7.68 13.62 -14.41
N PHE A 266 8.05 12.37 -14.59
CA PHE A 266 9.42 11.89 -14.47
C PHE A 266 9.88 11.24 -15.76
N LYS A 267 11.20 11.24 -15.93
CA LYS A 267 11.92 10.47 -16.93
C LYS A 267 13.07 9.69 -16.29
N PRO A 268 13.63 8.68 -16.98
CA PRO A 268 14.87 8.06 -16.56
C PRO A 268 16.02 9.09 -16.45
N GLU A 269 16.92 8.90 -15.47
CA GLU A 269 18.16 9.69 -15.28
C GLU A 269 19.16 9.52 -16.44
#